data_AF-A0A1Z9D1Q3-F1
#
_entry.id   AF-A0A1Z9D1Q3-F1
#
_cell.length_a   1.000
_cell.length_b   1.000
_cell.length_c   1.000
_cell.angle_alpha   90.00
_cell.angle_beta   90.00
_cell.angle_gamma   90.00
#
_symmetry.space_group_name_H-M   'P 1'
#
loop_
_entity.id
_entity.type
_entity.pdbx_description
1 polymer ?
#
loop_
_entity_poly.entity_id
_entity_poly.type
_entity_poly.pdbx_seq_one_letter_code
_entity_poly.pdbx_strand_id
1 'polypeptide(L)'
;MIRRLFPEDSNQFNFLKSIFKSFDKEFIDRLELFFPMWCMFAFQHYLVKSFDIIIFKRMAIDLNTNYIFSLIKEDWIGIVNIIFHTILFLWLMRKYDTFGPFRTVKSDFQTNFLLFLAIYALIDIFIFGKMMLGYFLMSTVLYLIYRSDSYISLALSLLLTIITMLLSISFNEPILATGSAIYLPFLVFSLIFKSKNLIVYAQKYLPLIIFIFIATKELWFGFIGFSYFLFFNMFYYFSLKRKYDFLRLDQA
;
A
#
# COMPACT_ATOMS: atom_id res chain seq x y z
N MET A 1 -1.12 25.00 2.41
CA MET A 1 0.22 25.29 2.99
C MET A 1 1.25 25.56 1.89
N ILE A 2 1.51 24.62 0.96
CA ILE A 2 2.50 24.80 -0.13
C ILE A 2 2.24 26.07 -0.97
N ARG A 3 1.00 26.31 -1.41
CA ARG A 3 0.60 27.57 -2.10
C ARG A 3 0.90 28.87 -1.35
N ARG A 4 0.89 28.82 -0.01
CA ARG A 4 1.22 29.98 0.83
C ARG A 4 2.73 30.16 0.99
N LEU A 5 3.48 29.05 1.04
CA LEU A 5 4.95 29.05 1.14
C LEU A 5 5.61 29.42 -0.20
N PHE A 6 5.03 29.00 -1.32
CA PHE A 6 5.57 29.20 -2.66
C PHE A 6 4.46 29.74 -3.59
N PRO A 7 4.12 31.04 -3.53
CA PRO A 7 3.12 31.62 -4.41
C PRO A 7 3.55 31.56 -5.87
N GLU A 8 2.58 31.46 -6.80
CA GLU A 8 2.84 31.20 -8.23
C GLU A 8 3.67 32.30 -8.91
N ASP A 9 3.63 33.52 -8.39
CA ASP A 9 4.34 34.68 -8.93
C ASP A 9 5.78 34.80 -8.41
N SER A 10 6.21 33.89 -7.52
CA SER A 10 7.56 33.95 -6.93
C SER A 10 8.64 33.35 -7.83
N ASN A 11 9.85 33.90 -7.76
CA ASN A 11 11.03 33.32 -8.41
C ASN A 11 11.31 31.89 -7.95
N GLN A 12 11.06 31.60 -6.66
CA GLN A 12 11.19 30.26 -6.08
C GLN A 12 10.21 29.27 -6.73
N PHE A 13 8.97 29.69 -6.99
CA PHE A 13 8.00 28.86 -7.71
C PHE A 13 8.48 28.53 -9.13
N ASN A 14 9.00 29.52 -9.87
CA ASN A 14 9.51 29.29 -11.22
C ASN A 14 10.71 28.33 -11.24
N PHE A 15 11.63 28.46 -10.28
CA PHE A 15 12.74 27.54 -10.11
C PHE A 15 12.23 26.11 -9.83
N LEU A 16 11.40 25.90 -8.80
CA LEU A 16 10.87 24.58 -8.45
C LEU A 16 10.01 23.99 -9.58
N LYS A 17 9.24 24.81 -10.28
CA LYS A 17 8.48 24.40 -11.46
C LYS A 17 9.38 23.84 -12.57
N SER A 18 10.55 24.42 -12.81
CA SER A 18 11.49 23.87 -13.81
C SER A 18 12.00 22.48 -13.40
N ILE A 19 12.33 22.29 -12.12
CA ILE A 19 12.76 20.99 -11.57
C ILE A 19 11.63 19.97 -11.65
N PHE A 20 10.43 20.29 -11.16
CA PHE A 20 9.34 19.32 -11.15
C PHE A 20 8.82 18.99 -12.55
N LYS A 21 8.96 19.90 -13.52
CA LYS A 21 8.63 19.64 -14.93
C LYS A 21 9.69 18.80 -15.67
N SER A 22 10.91 18.69 -15.15
CA SER A 22 11.93 17.87 -15.80
C SER A 22 11.74 16.36 -15.57
N PHE A 23 10.90 15.97 -14.60
CA PHE A 23 10.56 14.57 -14.40
C PHE A 23 9.66 14.06 -15.52
N ASP A 24 9.93 12.83 -15.98
CA ASP A 24 9.05 12.14 -16.91
C ASP A 24 7.69 11.87 -16.24
N LYS A 25 6.64 12.45 -16.82
CA LYS A 25 5.29 12.34 -16.30
C LYS A 25 4.81 10.89 -16.27
N GLU A 26 5.13 10.09 -17.29
CA GLU A 26 4.69 8.69 -17.33
C GLU A 26 5.31 7.89 -16.18
N PHE A 27 6.59 8.13 -15.91
CA PHE A 27 7.29 7.54 -14.78
C PHE A 27 6.69 7.95 -13.43
N ILE A 28 6.43 9.26 -13.23
CA ILE A 28 5.84 9.76 -11.97
C ILE A 28 4.42 9.22 -11.76
N ASP A 29 3.61 9.21 -12.83
CA ASP A 29 2.24 8.66 -12.79
C ASP A 29 2.27 7.19 -12.39
N ARG A 30 3.24 6.40 -12.88
CA ARG A 30 3.43 4.99 -12.49
C ARG A 30 3.93 4.84 -11.07
N LEU A 31 4.85 5.68 -10.63
CA LEU A 31 5.36 5.66 -9.26
C LEU A 31 4.23 5.86 -8.24
N GLU A 32 3.27 6.71 -8.56
CA GLU A 32 2.11 6.96 -7.72
C GLU A 32 1.27 5.69 -7.49
N LEU A 33 1.18 4.83 -8.50
CA LEU A 33 0.39 3.61 -8.45
C LEU A 33 0.96 2.55 -7.50
N PHE A 34 2.25 2.65 -7.10
CA PHE A 34 2.88 1.68 -6.20
C PHE A 34 2.57 1.89 -4.72
N PHE A 35 1.90 2.96 -4.31
CA PHE A 35 1.70 3.18 -2.88
C PHE A 35 0.96 2.03 -2.16
N PRO A 36 -0.13 1.44 -2.70
CA PRO A 36 -0.75 0.26 -2.11
C PRO A 36 0.21 -0.92 -1.98
N MET A 37 1.12 -1.10 -2.95
CA MET A 37 2.19 -2.09 -2.89
C MET A 37 3.11 -1.86 -1.70
N TRP A 38 3.58 -0.64 -1.55
CA TRP A 38 4.50 -0.30 -0.48
C TRP A 38 3.89 -0.56 0.89
N CYS A 39 2.61 -0.23 1.07
CA CYS A 39 1.86 -0.56 2.29
C CYS A 39 1.88 -2.04 2.60
N MET A 40 1.61 -2.89 1.61
CA MET A 40 1.54 -4.32 1.83
C MET A 40 2.91 -4.96 2.06
N PHE A 41 3.97 -4.51 1.37
CA PHE A 41 5.33 -4.98 1.66
C PHE A 41 5.81 -4.57 3.05
N ALA A 42 5.55 -3.32 3.46
CA ALA A 42 5.87 -2.89 4.82
C ALA A 42 5.06 -3.69 5.84
N PHE A 43 3.82 -4.06 5.51
CA PHE A 43 2.97 -4.85 6.39
C PHE A 43 3.49 -6.27 6.55
N GLN A 44 3.85 -6.92 5.44
CA GLN A 44 4.48 -8.22 5.45
C GLN A 44 5.78 -8.21 6.26
N HIS A 45 6.62 -7.19 6.07
CA HIS A 45 7.86 -7.02 6.82
C HIS A 45 7.60 -6.89 8.33
N TYR A 46 6.62 -6.08 8.72
CA TYR A 46 6.18 -5.95 10.10
C TYR A 46 5.72 -7.29 10.70
N LEU A 47 4.89 -8.07 9.97
CA LEU A 47 4.45 -9.38 10.44
C LEU A 47 5.62 -10.37 10.54
N VAL A 48 6.55 -10.31 9.61
CA VAL A 48 7.76 -11.13 9.63
C VAL A 48 8.59 -10.81 10.89
N LYS A 49 8.78 -9.54 11.23
CA LYS A 49 9.54 -9.13 12.44
C LYS A 49 8.83 -9.41 13.75
N SER A 50 7.50 -9.26 13.79
CA SER A 50 6.73 -9.28 15.03
C SER A 50 6.56 -10.68 15.61
N PHE A 51 6.88 -11.73 14.85
CA PHE A 51 6.64 -13.10 15.24
C PHE A 51 7.88 -13.98 15.14
N ASP A 52 7.93 -14.97 16.04
CA ASP A 52 9.02 -15.92 16.26
C ASP A 52 9.21 -16.86 15.06
N ILE A 53 9.85 -16.35 14.00
CA ILE A 53 10.14 -17.13 12.81
C ILE A 53 11.35 -18.04 13.09
N ILE A 54 11.18 -19.33 12.78
CA ILE A 54 12.23 -20.36 12.85
C ILE A 54 13.53 -19.93 12.13
N ILE A 55 13.41 -19.20 11.02
CA ILE A 55 14.50 -18.60 10.24
C ILE A 55 15.25 -17.51 11.05
N PHE A 56 14.54 -16.62 11.76
CA PHE A 56 15.17 -15.60 12.61
C PHE A 56 15.80 -16.20 13.87
N LYS A 57 15.19 -17.23 14.45
CA LYS A 57 15.84 -18.07 15.49
C LYS A 57 17.14 -18.71 14.99
N ARG A 58 17.19 -19.19 13.75
CA ARG A 58 18.43 -19.71 13.13
C ARG A 58 19.48 -18.62 12.87
N MET A 59 19.06 -17.37 12.73
CA MET A 59 19.95 -16.21 12.58
C MET A 59 20.31 -15.53 13.91
N ALA A 60 19.91 -16.11 15.05
CA ALA A 60 20.13 -15.57 16.40
C ALA A 60 19.62 -14.12 16.58
N ILE A 61 18.48 -13.79 15.96
CA ILE A 61 17.83 -12.48 16.07
C ILE A 61 16.84 -12.55 17.24
N ASP A 62 17.08 -11.72 18.27
CA ASP A 62 16.20 -11.64 19.44
C ASP A 62 14.83 -11.06 19.07
N LEU A 63 13.77 -11.75 19.47
CA LEU A 63 12.39 -11.33 19.30
C LEU A 63 12.05 -10.30 20.36
N ASN A 64 11.92 -9.05 19.95
CA ASN A 64 11.45 -8.00 20.84
C ASN A 64 9.97 -7.73 20.58
N THR A 65 9.14 -8.29 21.46
CA THR A 65 7.68 -8.20 21.44
C THR A 65 7.14 -6.84 21.92
N ASN A 66 8.00 -5.95 22.40
CA ASN A 66 7.65 -4.63 22.94
C ASN A 66 7.96 -3.47 21.98
N TYR A 67 8.14 -3.73 20.68
CA TYR A 67 8.59 -2.71 19.73
C TYR A 67 7.55 -1.59 19.52
N ILE A 68 7.98 -0.38 19.87
CA ILE A 68 7.41 0.91 19.46
C ILE A 68 8.60 1.71 18.90
N PHE A 69 8.52 2.14 17.63
CA PHE A 69 9.55 2.94 16.95
C PHE A 69 10.90 2.25 16.75
N SER A 70 10.95 1.19 15.94
CA SER A 70 12.22 0.55 15.60
C SER A 70 12.90 1.24 14.40
N LEU A 71 14.23 1.43 14.51
CA LEU A 71 15.18 1.69 13.42
C LEU A 71 16.31 0.67 13.56
N ILE A 72 15.96 -0.60 13.45
CA ILE A 72 16.90 -1.72 13.62
C ILE A 72 17.53 -2.05 12.27
N LYS A 73 18.58 -2.86 12.27
CA LYS A 73 19.26 -3.27 11.04
C LYS A 73 18.33 -4.03 10.09
N GLU A 74 17.35 -4.75 10.63
CA GLU A 74 16.36 -5.52 9.88
C GLU A 74 15.43 -4.61 9.07
N ASP A 75 15.22 -3.35 9.49
CA ASP A 75 14.36 -2.39 8.79
C ASP A 75 14.92 -2.03 7.40
N TRP A 76 16.24 -2.12 7.25
CA TRP A 76 16.89 -2.00 5.94
C TRP A 76 16.44 -3.09 4.97
N ILE A 77 16.09 -4.28 5.45
CA ILE A 77 15.54 -5.33 4.60
C ILE A 77 14.19 -4.88 4.03
N GLY A 78 13.34 -4.27 4.85
CA GLY A 78 12.06 -3.70 4.41
C GLY A 78 12.25 -2.60 3.36
N ILE A 79 13.17 -1.66 3.60
CA ILE A 79 13.49 -0.57 2.67
C ILE A 79 14.01 -1.12 1.34
N VAL A 80 15.01 -2.01 1.39
CA VAL A 80 15.60 -2.64 0.20
C VAL A 80 14.55 -3.42 -0.58
N ASN A 81 13.64 -4.11 0.12
CA ASN A 81 12.58 -4.89 -0.51
C ASN A 81 11.62 -4.00 -1.32
N ILE A 82 11.21 -2.86 -0.76
CA ILE A 82 10.37 -1.87 -1.47
C ILE A 82 11.10 -1.31 -2.70
N ILE A 83 12.36 -0.91 -2.55
CA ILE A 83 13.15 -0.33 -3.64
C ILE A 83 13.34 -1.35 -4.77
N PHE A 84 13.76 -2.57 -4.42
CA PHE A 84 14.00 -3.64 -5.38
C PHE A 84 12.74 -3.98 -6.17
N HIS A 85 11.61 -4.20 -5.50
CA HIS A 85 10.36 -4.51 -6.17
C HIS A 85 9.87 -3.34 -7.03
N THR A 86 9.98 -2.09 -6.56
CA THR A 86 9.62 -0.92 -7.35
C THR A 86 10.40 -0.86 -8.66
N ILE A 87 11.73 -1.06 -8.61
CA ILE A 87 12.59 -1.09 -9.79
C ILE A 87 12.24 -2.26 -10.72
N LEU A 88 12.06 -3.46 -10.15
CA LEU A 88 11.69 -4.66 -10.89
C LEU A 88 10.39 -4.47 -11.66
N PHE A 89 9.36 -3.91 -11.03
CA PHE A 89 8.06 -3.70 -11.67
C PHE A 89 8.11 -2.61 -12.73
N LEU A 90 8.80 -1.50 -12.47
CA LEU A 90 9.05 -0.48 -13.50
C LEU A 90 9.75 -1.07 -14.73
N TRP A 91 10.72 -1.96 -14.52
CA TRP A 91 11.39 -2.67 -15.59
C TRP A 91 10.44 -3.62 -16.34
N LEU A 92 9.62 -4.41 -15.63
CA LEU A 92 8.61 -5.28 -16.23
C LEU A 92 7.62 -4.48 -17.08
N MET A 93 7.10 -3.36 -16.56
CA MET A 93 6.20 -2.46 -17.29
C MET A 93 6.85 -1.85 -18.52
N ARG A 94 8.15 -1.58 -18.49
CA ARG A 94 8.87 -1.05 -19.65
C ARG A 94 9.05 -2.12 -20.74
N LYS A 95 9.29 -3.37 -20.34
CA LYS A 95 9.71 -4.44 -21.25
C LYS A 95 8.56 -5.29 -21.80
N TYR A 96 7.48 -5.46 -21.02
CA TYR A 96 6.41 -6.41 -21.34
C TYR A 96 5.04 -5.74 -21.31
N ASP A 97 4.20 -6.11 -22.28
CA ASP A 97 2.77 -5.78 -22.24
C ASP A 97 1.98 -6.82 -21.41
N THR A 98 2.42 -8.07 -21.39
CA THR A 98 1.83 -9.19 -20.64
C THR A 98 2.93 -10.05 -19.99
N PHE A 99 2.67 -10.64 -18.81
CA PHE A 99 3.65 -11.48 -18.12
C PHE A 99 2.97 -12.52 -17.20
N GLY A 100 3.14 -13.81 -17.49
CA GLY A 100 2.63 -14.89 -16.65
C GLY A 100 1.11 -14.81 -16.42
N PRO A 101 0.62 -14.80 -15.16
CA PRO A 101 -0.81 -14.68 -14.86
C PRO A 101 -1.38 -13.27 -15.08
N PHE A 102 -0.54 -12.28 -15.43
CA PHE A 102 -0.96 -10.90 -15.60
C PHE A 102 -1.49 -10.65 -17.01
N ARG A 103 -2.72 -10.14 -17.09
CA ARG A 103 -3.39 -9.83 -18.37
C ARG A 103 -2.71 -8.68 -19.11
N THR A 104 -2.44 -7.58 -18.40
CA THR A 104 -1.82 -6.35 -18.95
C THR A 104 -0.92 -5.72 -17.88
N VAL A 105 0.39 -5.82 -18.07
CA VAL A 105 1.38 -5.33 -17.08
C VAL A 105 1.34 -3.80 -16.98
N LYS A 106 0.99 -3.11 -18.08
CA LYS A 106 1.00 -1.64 -18.15
C LYS A 106 -0.31 -0.98 -17.70
N SER A 107 -1.48 -1.55 -18.01
CA SER A 107 -2.78 -0.92 -17.77
C SER A 107 -3.43 -1.33 -16.46
N ASP A 108 -3.33 -2.62 -16.09
CA ASP A 108 -4.00 -3.18 -14.91
C ASP A 108 -2.97 -3.45 -13.80
N PHE A 109 -1.97 -2.55 -13.71
CA PHE A 109 -0.76 -2.77 -12.93
C PHE A 109 -1.04 -3.02 -11.45
N GLN A 110 -1.80 -2.14 -10.79
CA GLN A 110 -2.16 -2.25 -9.36
C GLN A 110 -2.93 -3.54 -9.10
N THR A 111 -3.89 -3.87 -9.97
CA THR A 111 -4.73 -5.06 -9.81
C THR A 111 -3.91 -6.35 -9.96
N ASN A 112 -3.07 -6.41 -10.99
CA ASN A 112 -2.16 -7.54 -11.22
C ASN A 112 -1.15 -7.68 -10.08
N PHE A 113 -0.67 -6.58 -9.54
CA PHE A 113 0.23 -6.58 -8.41
C PHE A 113 -0.45 -7.09 -7.12
N LEU A 114 -1.67 -6.64 -6.83
CA LEU A 114 -2.41 -7.13 -5.66
C LEU A 114 -2.72 -8.62 -5.78
N LEU A 115 -2.98 -9.12 -7.00
CA LEU A 115 -3.08 -10.55 -7.26
C LEU A 115 -1.76 -11.27 -6.96
N PHE A 116 -0.62 -10.73 -7.42
CA PHE A 116 0.70 -11.27 -7.10
C PHE A 116 0.92 -11.37 -5.60
N LEU A 117 0.62 -10.31 -4.85
CA LEU A 117 0.73 -10.32 -3.39
C LEU A 117 -0.19 -11.33 -2.73
N ALA A 118 -1.43 -11.47 -3.19
CA ALA A 118 -2.34 -12.46 -2.63
C ALA A 118 -1.81 -13.89 -2.86
N ILE A 119 -1.28 -14.19 -4.05
CA ILE A 119 -0.66 -15.49 -4.34
C ILE A 119 0.60 -15.69 -3.50
N TYR A 120 1.45 -14.67 -3.39
CA TYR A 120 2.68 -14.73 -2.61
C TYR A 120 2.39 -14.92 -1.12
N ALA A 121 1.41 -14.18 -0.59
CA ALA A 121 0.93 -14.33 0.78
C ALA A 121 0.40 -15.74 1.08
N LEU A 122 -0.23 -16.40 0.10
CA LEU A 122 -0.67 -17.79 0.24
C LEU A 122 0.52 -18.74 0.45
N ILE A 123 1.61 -18.53 -0.29
CA ILE A 123 2.86 -19.30 -0.14
C ILE A 123 3.48 -19.02 1.24
N ASP A 124 3.47 -17.76 1.64
CA ASP A 124 4.00 -17.30 2.92
C ASP A 124 3.29 -17.91 4.14
N ILE A 125 2.02 -18.30 4.02
CA ILE A 125 1.33 -19.04 5.08
C ILE A 125 2.05 -20.36 5.41
N PHE A 126 2.59 -21.05 4.40
CA PHE A 126 3.32 -22.31 4.63
C PHE A 126 4.69 -22.09 5.27
N ILE A 127 5.31 -20.92 5.02
CA ILE A 127 6.67 -20.60 5.48
C ILE A 127 6.64 -19.94 6.87
N PHE A 128 5.74 -18.98 7.07
CA PHE A 128 5.68 -18.11 8.24
C PHE A 128 4.47 -18.41 9.15
N GLY A 129 3.57 -19.30 8.73
CA GLY A 129 2.49 -19.82 9.54
C GLY A 129 1.21 -18.97 9.58
N LYS A 130 0.38 -19.24 10.58
CA LYS A 130 -1.00 -18.75 10.70
C LYS A 130 -1.16 -17.22 10.69
N MET A 131 -0.13 -16.46 11.07
CA MET A 131 -0.20 -14.99 11.10
C MET A 131 -0.30 -14.38 9.70
N MET A 132 0.31 -15.03 8.69
CA MET A 132 0.20 -14.61 7.30
C MET A 132 -1.19 -14.81 6.70
N LEU A 133 -2.06 -15.57 7.37
CA LEU A 133 -3.43 -15.78 6.95
C LEU A 133 -4.19 -14.44 6.95
N GLY A 134 -3.98 -13.59 7.96
CA GLY A 134 -4.56 -12.25 8.00
C GLY A 134 -4.06 -11.34 6.87
N TYR A 135 -2.75 -11.40 6.58
CA TYR A 135 -2.13 -10.69 5.45
C TYR A 135 -2.68 -11.13 4.09
N PHE A 136 -2.81 -12.45 3.90
CA PHE A 136 -3.40 -13.05 2.71
C PHE A 136 -4.84 -12.57 2.48
N LEU A 137 -5.68 -12.62 3.52
CA LEU A 137 -7.06 -12.18 3.43
C LEU A 137 -7.14 -10.68 3.10
N MET A 138 -6.33 -9.85 3.75
CA MET A 138 -6.32 -8.41 3.49
C MET A 138 -5.82 -8.08 2.07
N SER A 139 -4.81 -8.79 1.58
CA SER A 139 -4.34 -8.69 0.19
C SER A 139 -5.43 -9.09 -0.80
N THR A 140 -6.21 -10.13 -0.46
CA THR A 140 -7.35 -10.59 -1.26
C THR A 140 -8.47 -9.55 -1.28
N VAL A 141 -8.77 -8.90 -0.14
CA VAL A 141 -9.73 -7.79 -0.05
C VAL A 141 -9.29 -6.65 -0.97
N LEU A 142 -8.03 -6.21 -0.89
CA LEU A 142 -7.51 -5.18 -1.80
C LEU A 142 -7.66 -5.58 -3.26
N TYR A 143 -7.25 -6.80 -3.63
CA TYR A 143 -7.39 -7.30 -4.99
C TYR A 143 -8.84 -7.24 -5.49
N LEU A 144 -9.80 -7.74 -4.70
CA LEU A 144 -11.21 -7.79 -5.10
C LEU A 144 -11.79 -6.41 -5.36
N ILE A 145 -11.51 -5.46 -4.46
CA ILE A 145 -12.07 -4.10 -4.56
C ILE A 145 -11.41 -3.34 -5.71
N TYR A 146 -10.11 -3.53 -5.98
CA TYR A 146 -9.44 -2.91 -7.13
C TYR A 146 -9.83 -3.55 -8.45
N ARG A 147 -10.12 -4.87 -8.45
CA ARG A 147 -10.49 -5.60 -9.67
C ARG A 147 -11.88 -5.27 -10.18
N SER A 148 -12.83 -5.00 -9.28
CA SER A 148 -14.24 -4.91 -9.65
C SER A 148 -15.04 -4.07 -8.66
N ASP A 149 -15.75 -3.07 -9.21
CA ASP A 149 -16.74 -2.24 -8.49
C ASP A 149 -18.10 -2.94 -8.29
N SER A 150 -18.23 -4.23 -8.64
CA SER A 150 -19.49 -4.97 -8.46
C SER A 150 -19.87 -5.12 -6.98
N TYR A 151 -21.18 -5.09 -6.71
CA TYR A 151 -21.70 -5.30 -5.36
C TYR A 151 -21.37 -6.69 -4.79
N ILE A 152 -21.19 -7.68 -5.67
CA ILE A 152 -20.76 -9.03 -5.27
C ILE A 152 -19.32 -8.97 -4.74
N SER A 153 -18.42 -8.26 -5.43
CA SER A 153 -17.04 -8.05 -4.98
C SER A 153 -16.99 -7.33 -3.63
N LEU A 154 -17.82 -6.29 -3.45
CA LEU A 154 -17.93 -5.56 -2.19
C LEU A 154 -18.48 -6.43 -1.05
N ALA A 155 -19.50 -7.24 -1.31
CA ALA A 155 -20.08 -8.14 -0.31
C ALA A 155 -19.07 -9.23 0.10
N LEU A 156 -18.33 -9.78 -0.86
CA LEU A 156 -17.25 -10.74 -0.60
C LEU A 156 -16.11 -10.08 0.20
N SER A 157 -15.75 -8.84 -0.16
CA SER A 157 -14.73 -8.07 0.56
C SER A 157 -15.14 -7.76 1.99
N LEU A 158 -16.43 -7.46 2.23
CA LEU A 158 -16.98 -7.28 3.56
C LEU A 158 -16.86 -8.57 4.38
N LEU A 159 -17.28 -9.70 3.82
CA LEU A 159 -17.18 -11.01 4.47
C LEU A 159 -15.73 -11.34 4.84
N LEU A 160 -14.80 -11.19 3.89
CA LEU A 160 -13.38 -11.43 4.12
C LEU A 160 -12.79 -10.48 5.17
N THR A 161 -13.22 -9.22 5.20
CA THR A 161 -12.78 -8.25 6.22
C THR A 161 -13.26 -8.66 7.62
N ILE A 162 -14.48 -9.16 7.77
CA ILE A 162 -15.00 -9.69 9.05
C ILE A 162 -14.19 -10.91 9.49
N ILE A 163 -13.93 -11.85 8.57
CA ILE A 163 -13.10 -13.04 8.87
C ILE A 163 -11.69 -12.61 9.29
N THR A 164 -11.08 -11.66 8.56
CA THR A 164 -9.76 -11.11 8.88
C THR A 164 -9.74 -10.52 10.28
N MET A 165 -10.75 -9.73 10.65
CA MET A 165 -10.87 -9.13 11.98
C MET A 165 -10.94 -10.20 13.07
N LEU A 166 -11.83 -11.18 12.94
CA LEU A 166 -12.02 -12.24 13.94
C LEU A 166 -10.75 -13.10 14.11
N LEU A 167 -10.11 -13.48 13.00
CA LEU A 167 -8.85 -14.22 13.05
C LEU A 167 -7.73 -13.39 13.69
N SER A 168 -7.65 -12.10 13.36
CA SER A 168 -6.61 -11.22 13.91
C SER A 168 -6.76 -11.01 15.41
N ILE A 169 -8.00 -10.96 15.93
CA ILE A 169 -8.27 -10.96 17.38
C ILE A 169 -7.77 -12.28 18.00
N SER A 170 -8.11 -13.42 17.40
CA SER A 170 -7.67 -14.75 17.87
C SER A 170 -6.14 -14.90 17.85
N PHE A 171 -5.49 -14.26 16.89
CA PHE A 171 -4.05 -14.27 16.71
C PHE A 171 -3.30 -13.20 17.51
N ASN A 172 -4.00 -12.36 18.28
CA ASN A 172 -3.44 -11.19 18.97
C ASN A 172 -2.67 -10.25 18.02
N GLU A 173 -3.18 -10.03 16.80
CA GLU A 173 -2.59 -9.08 15.86
C GLU A 173 -3.38 -7.76 15.81
N PRO A 174 -2.96 -6.74 16.60
CA PRO A 174 -3.76 -5.55 16.83
C PRO A 174 -3.89 -4.64 15.60
N ILE A 175 -2.88 -4.60 14.72
CA ILE A 175 -2.91 -3.74 13.52
C ILE A 175 -3.97 -4.23 12.55
N LEU A 176 -4.01 -5.54 12.28
CA LEU A 176 -5.05 -6.10 11.41
C LEU A 176 -6.42 -5.99 12.03
N ALA A 177 -6.57 -6.36 13.30
CA ALA A 177 -7.88 -6.32 13.96
C ALA A 177 -8.48 -4.91 13.92
N THR A 178 -7.67 -3.90 14.26
CA THR A 178 -8.10 -2.50 14.30
C THR A 178 -8.26 -1.93 12.90
N GLY A 179 -7.34 -2.24 11.98
CA GLY A 179 -7.42 -1.83 10.58
C GLY A 179 -8.68 -2.36 9.90
N SER A 180 -9.01 -3.64 10.09
CA SER A 180 -10.25 -4.23 9.61
C SER A 180 -11.48 -3.58 10.24
N ALA A 181 -11.49 -3.36 11.56
CA ALA A 181 -12.62 -2.74 12.25
C ALA A 181 -12.92 -1.32 11.73
N ILE A 182 -11.88 -0.51 11.49
CA ILE A 182 -12.01 0.84 10.92
C ILE A 182 -12.43 0.79 9.45
N TYR A 183 -12.03 -0.26 8.73
CA TYR A 183 -12.38 -0.41 7.32
C TYR A 183 -13.83 -0.83 7.08
N LEU A 184 -14.41 -1.65 7.97
CA LEU A 184 -15.76 -2.19 7.84
C LEU A 184 -16.83 -1.14 7.52
N PRO A 185 -16.91 0.02 8.22
CA PRO A 185 -17.86 1.08 7.87
C PRO A 185 -17.80 1.48 6.40
N PHE A 186 -16.62 1.65 5.80
CA PHE A 186 -16.48 2.08 4.40
C PHE A 186 -17.12 1.08 3.43
N LEU A 187 -16.96 -0.22 3.68
CA LEU A 187 -17.59 -1.27 2.88
C LEU A 187 -19.12 -1.30 3.07
N VAL A 188 -19.59 -1.18 4.31
CA VAL A 188 -21.02 -1.14 4.64
C VAL A 188 -21.70 0.07 3.98
N PHE A 189 -21.12 1.26 4.11
CA PHE A 189 -21.62 2.48 3.47
C PHE A 189 -21.63 2.33 1.95
N SER A 190 -20.57 1.77 1.36
CA SER A 190 -20.51 1.55 -0.10
C SER A 190 -21.61 0.61 -0.60
N LEU A 191 -21.94 -0.44 0.17
CA LEU A 191 -23.01 -1.39 -0.14
C LEU A 191 -24.41 -0.81 0.02
N ILE A 192 -24.65 -0.03 1.08
CA ILE A 192 -25.97 0.58 1.37
C ILE A 192 -26.31 1.65 0.32
N PHE A 193 -25.38 2.59 0.09
CA PHE A 193 -25.64 3.77 -0.73
C PHE A 193 -25.35 3.55 -2.21
N LYS A 194 -24.69 2.44 -2.58
CA LYS A 194 -24.49 2.01 -3.97
C LYS A 194 -23.84 3.09 -4.86
N SER A 195 -22.93 3.87 -4.30
CA SER A 195 -22.28 4.99 -4.98
C SER A 195 -20.88 4.64 -5.44
N LYS A 196 -20.58 4.89 -6.72
CA LYS A 196 -19.22 4.71 -7.27
C LYS A 196 -18.17 5.51 -6.52
N ASN A 197 -18.50 6.73 -6.08
CA ASN A 197 -17.57 7.56 -5.32
C ASN A 197 -17.22 6.92 -3.97
N LEU A 198 -18.19 6.25 -3.31
CA LEU A 198 -17.92 5.54 -2.05
C LEU A 198 -17.02 4.31 -2.26
N ILE A 199 -17.15 3.63 -3.39
CA ILE A 199 -16.27 2.52 -3.77
C ILE A 199 -14.84 3.01 -3.97
N VAL A 200 -14.66 4.12 -4.71
CA VAL A 200 -13.34 4.76 -4.88
C VAL A 200 -12.74 5.16 -3.54
N TYR A 201 -13.55 5.71 -2.63
CA TYR A 201 -13.10 5.97 -1.27
C TYR A 201 -12.68 4.69 -0.55
N ALA A 202 -13.47 3.62 -0.61
CA ALA A 202 -13.12 2.33 0.00
C ALA A 202 -11.79 1.76 -0.56
N GLN A 203 -11.50 1.93 -1.86
CA GLN A 203 -10.23 1.54 -2.49
C GLN A 203 -9.04 2.35 -1.95
N LYS A 204 -9.21 3.67 -1.78
CA LYS A 204 -8.15 4.56 -1.29
C LYS A 204 -7.92 4.45 0.22
N TYR A 205 -8.97 4.25 1.01
CA TYR A 205 -8.88 4.26 2.46
C TYR A 205 -8.23 3.00 3.03
N LEU A 206 -8.38 1.83 2.41
CA LEU A 206 -7.76 0.62 2.95
C LEU A 206 -6.21 0.71 3.01
N PRO A 207 -5.49 1.06 1.93
CA PRO A 207 -4.05 1.29 1.99
C PRO A 207 -3.66 2.40 2.97
N LEU A 208 -4.49 3.44 3.12
CA LEU A 208 -4.23 4.54 4.04
C LEU A 208 -4.35 4.10 5.52
N ILE A 209 -5.38 3.31 5.84
CA ILE A 209 -5.57 2.73 7.19
C ILE A 209 -4.35 1.86 7.52
N ILE A 210 -3.98 0.96 6.60
CA ILE A 210 -2.81 0.09 6.74
C ILE A 210 -1.53 0.91 6.92
N PHE A 211 -1.33 1.96 6.12
CA PHE A 211 -0.20 2.88 6.25
C PHE A 211 -0.13 3.52 7.64
N ILE A 212 -1.24 4.09 8.14
CA ILE A 212 -1.27 4.77 9.44
C ILE A 212 -0.84 3.80 10.55
N PHE A 213 -1.42 2.59 10.59
CA PHE A 213 -1.08 1.65 11.65
C PHE A 213 0.34 1.11 11.55
N ILE A 214 0.81 0.78 10.35
CA ILE A 214 2.19 0.32 10.17
C ILE A 214 3.17 1.42 10.52
N ALA A 215 2.91 2.67 10.14
CA ALA A 215 3.78 3.80 10.48
C ALA A 215 3.94 4.00 12.00
N THR A 216 2.99 3.53 12.83
CA THR A 216 3.15 3.54 14.30
C THR A 216 4.16 2.52 14.81
N LYS A 217 4.44 1.47 14.02
CA LYS A 217 5.40 0.41 14.37
C LYS A 217 6.71 0.52 13.62
N GLU A 218 6.64 0.80 12.33
CA GLU A 218 7.73 0.89 11.36
C GLU A 218 7.95 2.37 10.98
N LEU A 219 8.75 3.08 11.78
CA LEU A 219 8.97 4.52 11.61
C LEU A 219 9.58 4.86 10.24
N TRP A 220 10.46 4.00 9.73
CA TRP A 220 11.05 4.15 8.38
C TRP A 220 9.96 4.19 7.30
N PHE A 221 8.89 3.40 7.45
CA PHE A 221 7.80 3.39 6.50
C PHE A 221 6.95 4.66 6.61
N GLY A 222 6.77 5.18 7.82
CA GLY A 222 6.20 6.50 8.06
C GLY A 222 6.94 7.62 7.33
N PHE A 223 8.29 7.60 7.36
CA PHE A 223 9.12 8.54 6.61
C PHE A 223 8.96 8.41 5.10
N ILE A 224 8.93 7.19 4.57
CA ILE A 224 8.71 6.94 3.14
C ILE A 224 7.34 7.48 2.71
N GLY A 225 6.28 7.15 3.46
CA GLY A 225 4.92 7.61 3.14
C GLY A 225 4.76 9.13 3.27
N PHE A 226 5.33 9.76 4.30
CA PHE A 226 5.32 11.21 4.42
C PHE A 226 6.05 11.89 3.24
N SER A 227 7.22 11.36 2.88
CA SER A 227 8.00 11.85 1.74
C SER A 227 7.22 11.69 0.42
N TYR A 228 6.54 10.55 0.25
CA TYR A 228 5.64 10.30 -0.87
C TYR A 228 4.54 11.37 -0.97
N PHE A 229 3.77 11.59 0.10
CA PHE A 229 2.67 12.57 0.06
C PHE A 229 3.16 14.00 -0.16
N LEU A 230 4.30 14.37 0.44
CA LEU A 230 4.92 15.68 0.25
C LEU A 230 5.39 15.86 -1.19
N PHE A 231 6.09 14.87 -1.76
CA PHE A 231 6.57 14.89 -3.13
C PHE A 231 5.43 15.04 -4.14
N PHE A 232 4.39 14.21 -4.06
CA PHE A 232 3.27 14.29 -5.00
C PHE A 232 2.47 15.59 -4.85
N ASN A 233 2.29 16.09 -3.63
CA ASN A 233 1.66 17.38 -3.41
C ASN A 233 2.46 18.53 -4.04
N MET A 234 3.79 18.50 -3.95
CA MET A 234 4.66 19.44 -4.65
C MET A 234 4.61 19.25 -6.16
N PHE A 235 4.72 18.03 -6.68
CA PHE A 235 4.70 17.74 -8.11
C PHE A 235 3.41 18.24 -8.77
N TYR A 236 2.24 17.88 -8.22
CA TYR A 236 0.96 18.34 -8.78
C TYR A 236 0.79 19.87 -8.68
N TYR A 237 1.33 20.49 -7.64
CA TYR A 237 1.28 21.94 -7.51
C TYR A 237 2.20 22.65 -8.52
N PHE A 238 3.48 22.30 -8.58
CA PHE A 238 4.46 22.99 -9.43
C PHE A 238 4.33 22.62 -10.91
N SER A 239 4.05 21.35 -11.24
CA SER A 239 3.96 20.89 -12.63
C SER A 239 2.58 21.11 -13.23
N LEU A 240 1.51 20.87 -12.47
CA LEU A 240 0.13 20.84 -12.99
C LEU A 240 -0.76 21.97 -12.44
N LYS A 241 -0.29 22.77 -11.46
CA LYS A 241 -1.08 23.80 -10.75
C LYS A 241 -2.36 23.25 -10.09
N ARG A 242 -2.42 21.95 -9.83
CA ARG A 242 -3.60 21.27 -9.28
C ARG A 242 -3.37 20.88 -7.82
N LYS A 243 -4.47 20.74 -7.08
CA LYS A 243 -4.43 20.10 -5.77
C LYS A 243 -4.25 18.60 -5.99
N TYR A 244 -3.38 17.98 -5.21
CA TYR A 244 -3.19 16.54 -5.23
C TYR A 244 -4.42 15.84 -4.63
N ASP A 245 -5.05 14.95 -5.42
CA ASP A 245 -6.15 14.08 -4.98
C ASP A 245 -5.55 12.70 -4.67
N PHE A 246 -5.10 12.55 -3.42
CA PHE A 246 -4.28 11.45 -2.92
C PHE A 246 -4.63 10.06 -3.50
N LEU A 247 -3.60 9.27 -3.76
CA LEU A 247 -3.68 7.89 -4.26
C LEU A 247 -4.43 7.74 -5.58
N ARG A 248 -3.68 7.87 -6.67
CA ARG A 248 -4.17 7.47 -7.99
C ARG A 248 -4.45 5.96 -8.04
N LEU A 249 -5.57 5.65 -8.68
CA LEU A 249 -5.99 4.29 -8.98
C LEU A 249 -5.81 4.03 -10.48
N ASP A 250 -5.57 2.79 -10.86
CA ASP A 250 -5.70 2.36 -12.25
C ASP A 250 -7.11 2.72 -12.72
N GLN A 251 -7.21 3.46 -13.82
CA GLN A 251 -8.51 3.74 -14.44
C GLN A 251 -8.96 2.47 -15.15
N ALA A 252 -10.05 1.86 -14.66
CA ALA A 252 -10.76 0.78 -15.34
C ALA A 252 -11.41 1.24 -16.65
#